data_AF-M5V5F5-F1
#
_entry.id   AF-M5V5F5-F1
#
_cell.length_a   1.000
_cell.length_b   1.000
_cell.length_c   1.000
_cell.angle_alpha   90.00
_cell.angle_beta   90.00
_cell.angle_gamma   90.00
#
_symmetry.space_group_name_H-M   'P 1'
#
loop_
_entity.id
_entity.type
_entity.pdbx_description
1 polymer ?
#
loop_
_entity_poly.entity_id
_entity_poly.type
_entity_poly.pdbx_seq_one_letter_code
_entity_poly.pdbx_strand_id
1 'polypeptide(L)'
;MLFLSILIFALFQACYPTEMFNASDPETKDYWMQFLLRGKGEKITSIETELETTAQEPFSESLNLLNLEWTLLIGAPEARTYGEGIAIDNENFVYVTGNTNKGVYRAEPIGNRDLILGKYDSKKNPIWTKQVGAAKTNLDVKDVAVDSHGNAYVIGDTKNSFASPLSGEQDLFLIKFNSDGSQAWAKQTGCIGNKYYTNARKIAVDTFGNSYIIGNSNGPLGGTATGSNGFIIKFDSDGNQIWVKQISVNGSNTLIYLNSIAIDKTRNIIYVAGSGRANFANDTVPGVGFLDLFVLRYDSNGNRQFFAQLGFPSSTTEGSSLNVDPFGNVFVGGTSNGNFESEKKSNFRGLLVKYDPSGVQQWVRQFEFGPTVNERKQTVITAITNDANGNVFTTGYGSEYIVDDTNTSIGKNDLFLAKYNSSGQIQWTRQIATSRSSTFSTGIGLDSEGNLYCSGYTSQNMNQIPKKGFNDLFLLKFK
;
A
#
# COMPACT_ATOMS: atom_id res chain seq x y z
N MET A 1 48.55 -33.13 41.14
CA MET A 1 47.73 -33.26 42.36
C MET A 1 47.59 -31.87 42.95
N LEU A 2 46.34 -31.39 42.98
CA LEU A 2 45.72 -30.35 43.80
C LEU A 2 46.44 -29.01 44.11
N PHE A 3 45.83 -27.93 43.60
CA PHE A 3 45.22 -26.79 44.33
C PHE A 3 45.82 -26.39 45.70
N LEU A 4 46.14 -25.10 45.92
CA LEU A 4 45.18 -24.02 46.24
C LEU A 4 45.91 -22.78 46.81
N SER A 5 45.38 -21.63 46.42
CA SER A 5 45.63 -20.23 46.78
C SER A 5 45.65 -19.89 48.27
N ILE A 6 46.37 -18.83 48.67
CA ILE A 6 45.90 -17.76 49.58
C ILE A 6 46.67 -16.45 49.29
N LEU A 7 45.98 -15.34 48.96
CA LEU A 7 46.37 -14.00 49.43
C LEU A 7 45.20 -12.99 49.41
N ILE A 8 44.55 -12.95 50.57
CA ILE A 8 44.11 -11.81 51.39
C ILE A 8 43.61 -10.51 50.71
N PHE A 9 42.35 -10.21 51.05
CA PHE A 9 41.59 -8.99 50.86
C PHE A 9 42.18 -7.76 51.59
N ALA A 10 42.11 -6.60 50.93
CA ALA A 10 41.99 -5.31 51.58
C ALA A 10 40.86 -4.50 50.90
N LEU A 11 39.86 -4.10 51.69
CA LEU A 11 38.71 -3.28 51.31
C LEU A 11 39.10 -1.80 51.25
N PHE A 12 38.75 -1.12 50.16
CA PHE A 12 38.32 0.29 50.20
C PHE A 12 37.14 0.48 49.24
N GLN A 13 36.08 1.08 49.77
CA GLN A 13 34.84 1.41 49.05
C GLN A 13 35.07 2.55 48.04
N ALA A 14 34.49 2.39 46.86
CA ALA A 14 34.02 3.51 46.04
C ALA A 14 32.78 3.05 45.26
N CYS A 15 31.74 3.89 45.29
CA CYS A 15 30.44 3.71 44.66
C CYS A 15 30.53 3.41 43.15
N TYR A 16 29.65 2.51 42.68
CA TYR A 16 29.29 2.40 41.26
C TYR A 16 27.86 2.93 41.03
N PRO A 17 27.58 3.59 39.90
CA PRO A 17 26.22 3.85 39.46
C PRO A 17 25.60 2.57 38.88
N THR A 18 24.41 2.23 39.37
CA THR A 18 23.58 1.12 38.89
C THR A 18 22.88 1.49 37.57
N GLU A 19 23.20 0.79 36.49
CA GLU A 19 22.36 0.71 35.30
C GLU A 19 21.22 -0.28 35.55
N MET A 20 19.98 0.21 35.40
CA MET A 20 18.76 -0.58 35.56
C MET A 20 18.51 -1.46 34.34
N PHE A 21 18.53 -2.77 34.55
CA PHE A 21 17.74 -3.72 33.77
C PHE A 21 16.27 -3.53 34.15
N ASN A 22 15.42 -3.18 33.18
CA ASN A 22 13.98 -3.38 33.30
C ASN A 22 13.59 -4.47 32.29
N ALA A 23 13.51 -5.71 32.79
CA ALA A 23 12.83 -6.78 32.09
C ALA A 23 11.34 -6.41 32.03
N SER A 24 10.80 -6.31 30.83
CA SER A 24 9.37 -6.11 30.60
C SER A 24 8.60 -7.39 30.94
N ASP A 25 7.85 -7.35 32.03
CA ASP A 25 6.82 -8.32 32.39
C ASP A 25 5.63 -8.19 31.40
N PRO A 26 5.14 -9.28 30.76
CA PRO A 26 4.11 -9.20 29.71
C PRO A 26 2.69 -8.85 30.19
N GLU A 27 2.43 -8.64 31.48
CA GLU A 27 1.05 -8.52 32.00
C GLU A 27 0.60 -7.13 32.51
N THR A 28 1.41 -6.07 32.41
CA THR A 28 0.98 -4.74 32.91
C THR A 28 0.83 -3.70 31.80
N LYS A 29 -0.43 -3.36 31.48
CA LYS A 29 -0.82 -2.19 30.66
C LYS A 29 -0.78 -0.91 31.51
N ASP A 30 0.34 -0.19 31.51
CA ASP A 30 0.38 1.18 32.04
C ASP A 30 1.26 2.08 31.15
N TYR A 31 0.62 2.92 30.33
CA TYR A 31 1.29 3.98 29.58
C TYR A 31 0.93 5.34 30.18
N TRP A 32 1.94 6.05 30.68
CA TRP A 32 1.82 7.37 31.25
C TRP A 32 1.66 8.47 30.19
N MET A 33 0.71 9.36 30.46
CA MET A 33 0.34 10.58 29.72
C MET A 33 1.18 11.79 30.12
N GLN A 34 1.54 12.63 29.14
CA GLN A 34 1.65 14.11 29.25
C GLN A 34 1.31 14.70 27.86
N PHE A 35 0.56 15.79 27.66
CA PHE A 35 0.31 17.03 28.41
C PHE A 35 -1.11 17.56 28.08
N LEU A 36 -1.79 18.20 29.05
CA LEU A 36 -3.02 18.99 28.84
C LEU A 36 -2.83 20.37 29.48
N LEU A 37 -2.82 21.43 28.68
CA LEU A 37 -3.19 22.79 29.11
C LEU A 37 -4.09 23.42 28.04
N ARG A 38 -5.41 23.28 28.21
CA ARG A 38 -6.37 24.29 27.77
C ARG A 38 -7.21 24.68 28.97
N GLY A 39 -6.99 25.90 29.45
CA GLY A 39 -7.72 26.50 30.56
C GLY A 39 -9.19 26.67 30.24
N LYS A 40 -10.04 26.32 31.21
CA LYS A 40 -11.42 26.76 31.31
C LYS A 40 -11.44 28.27 31.58
N GLY A 41 -12.30 29.01 30.90
CA GLY A 41 -12.68 30.37 31.27
C GLY A 41 -14.20 30.48 31.33
N GLU A 42 -14.73 30.58 32.55
CA GLU A 42 -16.12 30.98 32.81
C GLU A 42 -16.34 32.46 32.46
N LYS A 43 -17.59 32.79 32.11
CA LYS A 43 -18.08 34.15 31.86
C LYS A 43 -17.95 35.03 33.11
N ILE A 44 -17.31 36.20 32.98
CA ILE A 44 -17.59 37.39 33.77
C ILE A 44 -17.59 38.62 32.84
N THR A 45 -18.50 39.54 33.14
CA THR A 45 -18.97 40.73 32.40
C THR A 45 -18.04 41.95 32.40
N SER A 46 -18.13 42.71 31.30
CA SER A 46 -17.98 44.18 31.12
C SER A 46 -16.64 44.89 31.41
N ILE A 47 -16.08 45.55 30.39
CA ILE A 47 -15.91 47.02 30.20
C ILE A 47 -14.87 47.24 29.09
N GLU A 48 -15.19 48.12 28.13
CA GLU A 48 -14.32 48.56 27.04
C GLU A 48 -13.13 49.38 27.55
N THR A 49 -11.93 49.16 26.99
CA THR A 49 -10.96 50.23 26.74
C THR A 49 -9.95 49.79 25.68
N GLU A 50 -9.76 50.65 24.68
CA GLU A 50 -8.78 50.55 23.60
C GLU A 50 -7.35 50.44 24.14
N LEU A 51 -6.46 49.70 23.44
CA LEU A 51 -5.08 50.12 23.16
C LEU A 51 -4.37 49.11 22.23
N GLU A 52 -4.01 49.63 21.06
CA GLU A 52 -2.84 49.36 20.22
C GLU A 52 -2.51 47.92 19.78
N THR A 53 -2.87 47.65 18.54
CA THR A 53 -2.33 46.59 17.68
C THR A 53 -0.83 46.81 17.40
N THR A 54 0.02 46.03 18.05
CA THR A 54 1.33 45.67 17.49
C THR A 54 1.17 44.35 16.74
N ALA A 55 1.30 44.42 15.41
CA ALA A 55 1.32 43.26 14.55
C ALA A 55 2.56 42.40 14.89
N GLN A 56 2.33 41.30 15.60
CA GLN A 56 3.27 40.20 15.59
C GLN A 56 3.10 39.46 14.27
N GLU A 57 4.10 39.56 13.40
CA GLU A 57 4.15 38.83 12.15
C GLU A 57 3.91 37.33 12.40
N PRO A 58 3.11 36.66 11.54
CA PRO A 58 3.00 35.21 11.62
C PRO A 58 4.35 34.62 11.25
N PHE A 59 4.97 34.02 12.26
CA PHE A 59 6.01 33.00 12.22
C PHE A 59 6.20 32.39 10.81
N SER A 60 7.13 32.97 10.03
CA SER A 60 7.59 32.39 8.76
C SER A 60 8.80 31.50 9.03
N GLU A 61 8.56 30.28 9.50
CA GLU A 61 9.56 29.21 9.41
C GLU A 61 9.23 28.33 8.21
N SER A 62 9.90 28.63 7.10
CA SER A 62 10.12 27.69 6.01
C SER A 62 10.85 26.45 6.53
N LEU A 63 10.33 25.24 6.24
CA LEU A 63 11.07 24.01 5.86
C LEU A 63 10.21 22.75 6.17
N ASN A 64 9.30 22.38 5.27
CA ASN A 64 8.81 20.99 5.06
C ASN A 64 7.80 20.89 3.89
N LEU A 65 8.04 21.64 2.81
CA LEU A 65 7.18 21.56 1.63
C LEU A 65 7.70 20.45 0.74
N LEU A 66 7.10 19.26 0.84
CA LEU A 66 7.10 18.30 -0.25
C LEU A 66 6.63 19.06 -1.51
N ASN A 67 7.56 19.43 -2.39
CA ASN A 67 7.27 20.30 -3.52
C ASN A 67 6.86 19.44 -4.71
N LEU A 68 5.71 19.75 -5.31
CA LEU A 68 5.31 19.08 -6.54
C LEU A 68 6.19 19.61 -7.67
N GLU A 69 6.97 18.74 -8.30
CA GLU A 69 7.89 19.13 -9.37
C GLU A 69 7.18 19.15 -10.73
N TRP A 70 6.44 18.08 -11.04
CA TRP A 70 5.67 18.01 -12.28
C TRP A 70 4.47 17.07 -12.18
N THR A 71 3.55 17.25 -13.13
CA THR A 71 2.35 16.44 -13.33
C THR A 71 2.29 15.97 -14.77
N LEU A 72 1.94 14.69 -14.97
CA LEU A 72 1.68 14.08 -16.26
C LEU A 72 0.28 13.48 -16.26
N LEU A 73 -0.56 13.88 -17.22
CA LEU A 73 -1.87 13.25 -17.48
C LEU A 73 -1.84 12.46 -18.79
N ILE A 74 -2.23 11.19 -18.70
CA ILE A 74 -2.23 10.21 -19.79
C ILE A 74 -3.68 9.80 -20.06
N GLY A 75 -4.15 10.11 -21.26
CA GLY A 75 -5.51 9.88 -21.71
C GLY A 75 -5.69 10.39 -23.14
N ALA A 76 -6.90 10.27 -23.67
CA ALA A 76 -7.29 10.72 -25.01
C ALA A 76 -8.75 11.20 -24.99
N PRO A 77 -9.20 11.99 -25.98
CA PRO A 77 -10.58 12.43 -26.08
C PRO A 77 -11.57 11.27 -25.91
N GLU A 78 -12.56 11.44 -25.03
CA GLU A 78 -13.59 10.44 -24.70
C GLU A 78 -13.08 9.11 -24.13
N ALA A 79 -11.78 9.01 -23.83
CA ALA A 79 -11.20 7.83 -23.22
C ALA A 79 -11.53 7.76 -21.73
N ARG A 80 -11.71 6.53 -21.24
CA ARG A 80 -11.61 6.19 -19.82
C ARG A 80 -10.27 5.49 -19.63
N THR A 81 -9.29 6.23 -19.13
CA THR A 81 -7.93 5.74 -18.86
C THR A 81 -7.73 5.70 -17.35
N TYR A 82 -7.49 4.50 -16.81
CA TYR A 82 -7.30 4.26 -15.38
C TYR A 82 -5.85 3.87 -15.12
N GLY A 83 -5.21 4.49 -14.13
CA GLY A 83 -3.87 4.12 -13.65
C GLY A 83 -3.96 3.14 -12.50
N GLU A 84 -3.28 2.00 -12.62
CA GLU A 84 -3.46 0.84 -11.73
C GLU A 84 -2.17 0.49 -10.95
N GLY A 85 -1.00 0.79 -11.50
CA GLY A 85 0.28 0.48 -10.84
C GLY A 85 1.43 1.37 -11.29
N ILE A 86 2.44 1.45 -10.42
CA ILE A 86 3.71 2.14 -10.64
C ILE A 86 4.86 1.28 -10.13
N ALA A 87 5.99 1.30 -10.83
CA ALA A 87 7.25 0.74 -10.38
C ALA A 87 8.40 1.69 -10.73
N ILE A 88 9.47 1.66 -9.95
CA ILE A 88 10.68 2.45 -10.19
C ILE A 88 11.84 1.46 -10.20
N ASP A 89 12.68 1.53 -11.24
CA ASP A 89 13.86 0.66 -11.34
C ASP A 89 15.10 1.29 -10.69
N ASN A 90 16.18 0.50 -10.62
CA ASN A 90 17.44 0.93 -10.00
C ASN A 90 18.14 2.07 -10.77
N GLU A 91 17.73 2.34 -12.01
CA GLU A 91 18.22 3.45 -12.83
C GLU A 91 17.31 4.69 -12.72
N ASN A 92 16.37 4.68 -11.78
CA ASN A 92 15.37 5.73 -11.52
C ASN A 92 14.38 5.95 -12.68
N PHE A 93 14.22 4.98 -13.60
CA PHE A 93 13.12 5.03 -14.56
C PHE A 93 11.82 4.63 -13.89
N VAL A 94 10.75 5.34 -14.29
CA VAL A 94 9.41 5.17 -13.74
C VAL A 94 8.53 4.46 -14.75
N TYR A 95 7.94 3.35 -14.33
CA TYR A 95 6.99 2.57 -15.10
C TYR A 95 5.60 2.83 -14.53
N VAL A 96 4.66 3.20 -15.38
CA VAL A 96 3.26 3.36 -14.98
C VAL A 96 2.38 2.56 -15.92
N THR A 97 1.43 1.82 -15.35
CA THR A 97 0.51 0.96 -16.10
C THR A 97 -0.94 1.23 -15.74
N GLY A 98 -1.82 0.76 -16.61
CA GLY A 98 -3.25 0.96 -16.49
C GLY A 98 -3.97 0.40 -17.69
N ASN A 99 -5.25 0.77 -17.84
CA ASN A 99 -6.04 0.37 -18.99
C ASN A 99 -6.86 1.52 -19.58
N THR A 100 -7.15 1.42 -20.87
CA THR A 100 -7.93 2.42 -21.62
C THR A 100 -8.91 1.77 -22.58
N ASN A 101 -10.00 2.45 -22.91
CA ASN A 101 -11.00 1.98 -23.90
C ASN A 101 -10.87 2.68 -25.27
N LYS A 102 -9.80 3.46 -25.49
CA LYS A 102 -9.52 4.21 -26.73
C LYS A 102 -8.03 4.16 -27.06
N GLY A 103 -7.65 4.63 -28.25
CA GLY A 103 -6.24 4.85 -28.59
C GLY A 103 -5.63 5.98 -27.77
N VAL A 104 -4.66 5.67 -26.90
CA VAL A 104 -3.90 6.66 -26.11
C VAL A 104 -2.47 6.80 -26.63
N TYR A 105 -1.85 5.69 -27.03
CA TYR A 105 -0.52 5.67 -27.67
C TYR A 105 -0.57 5.28 -29.15
N ARG A 106 -1.78 5.25 -29.70
CA ARG A 106 -2.08 4.96 -31.10
C ARG A 106 -3.44 5.59 -31.45
N ALA A 107 -3.81 5.62 -32.72
CA ALA A 107 -5.05 6.25 -33.18
C ALA A 107 -6.32 5.53 -32.67
N GLU A 108 -6.37 4.20 -32.81
CA GLU A 108 -7.56 3.41 -32.49
C GLU A 108 -7.30 2.44 -31.33
N PRO A 109 -8.32 2.00 -30.56
CA PRO A 109 -8.15 0.89 -29.63
C PRO A 109 -7.88 -0.43 -30.36
N ILE A 110 -7.26 -1.40 -29.68
CA ILE A 110 -7.00 -2.76 -30.19
C ILE A 110 -8.17 -3.68 -29.81
N GLY A 111 -8.60 -3.62 -28.56
CA GLY A 111 -9.73 -4.33 -27.97
C GLY A 111 -10.82 -3.40 -27.44
N ASN A 112 -11.68 -3.95 -26.60
CA ASN A 112 -12.69 -3.15 -25.87
C ASN A 112 -12.05 -2.37 -24.72
N ARG A 113 -10.98 -2.94 -24.14
CA ARG A 113 -10.14 -2.32 -23.13
C ARG A 113 -8.71 -2.85 -23.29
N ASP A 114 -7.78 -1.92 -23.53
CA ASP A 114 -6.37 -2.19 -23.78
C ASP A 114 -5.55 -1.88 -22.53
N LEU A 115 -4.53 -2.69 -22.29
CA LEU A 115 -3.44 -2.37 -21.38
C LEU A 115 -2.63 -1.20 -21.94
N ILE A 116 -2.24 -0.27 -21.07
CA ILE A 116 -1.21 0.73 -21.36
C ILE A 116 -0.05 0.59 -20.38
N LEU A 117 1.17 0.79 -20.88
CA LEU A 117 2.40 0.80 -20.11
C LEU A 117 3.33 1.87 -20.67
N GLY A 118 3.90 2.71 -19.81
CA GLY A 118 4.93 3.66 -20.21
C GLY A 118 6.11 3.64 -19.27
N LYS A 119 7.31 3.72 -19.83
CA LYS A 119 8.58 3.95 -19.12
C LYS A 119 9.01 5.39 -19.34
N TYR A 120 9.28 6.11 -18.26
CA TYR A 120 9.64 7.53 -18.25
C TYR A 120 10.93 7.76 -17.48
N ASP A 121 11.71 8.76 -17.88
CA ASP A 121 12.80 9.26 -17.05
C ASP A 121 12.29 10.13 -15.87
N SER A 122 13.20 10.53 -14.98
CA SER A 122 12.88 11.38 -13.83
C SER A 122 12.38 12.79 -14.20
N LYS A 123 12.46 13.16 -15.48
CA LYS A 123 12.03 14.43 -16.07
C LYS A 123 10.79 14.25 -16.97
N LYS A 124 9.99 13.20 -16.76
CA LYS A 124 8.73 12.84 -17.47
C LYS A 124 8.87 12.62 -18.98
N ASN A 125 10.08 12.48 -19.53
CA ASN A 125 10.24 12.15 -20.94
C ASN A 125 9.95 10.66 -21.15
N PRO A 126 9.13 10.28 -22.14
CA PRO A 126 8.88 8.88 -22.44
C PRO A 126 10.13 8.25 -23.06
N ILE A 127 10.61 7.15 -22.46
CA ILE A 127 11.63 6.28 -23.06
C ILE A 127 10.96 5.37 -24.09
N TRP A 128 9.85 4.76 -23.70
CA TRP A 128 8.94 4.05 -24.60
C TRP A 128 7.55 3.96 -23.98
N THR A 129 6.53 3.77 -24.83
CA THR A 129 5.15 3.51 -24.42
C THR A 129 4.55 2.37 -25.23
N LYS A 130 3.62 1.63 -24.63
CA LYS A 130 2.94 0.48 -25.22
C LYS A 130 1.45 0.54 -24.91
N GLN A 131 0.66 0.23 -25.94
CA GLN A 131 -0.76 -0.09 -25.82
C GLN A 131 -0.96 -1.49 -26.37
N VAL A 132 -1.47 -2.40 -25.54
CA VAL A 132 -1.58 -3.83 -25.84
C VAL A 132 -3.01 -4.27 -25.64
N GLY A 133 -3.52 -5.07 -26.57
CA GLY A 133 -4.88 -5.59 -26.52
C GLY A 133 -5.08 -6.70 -27.55
N ALA A 134 -6.31 -7.19 -27.62
CA ALA A 134 -6.75 -8.11 -28.65
C ALA A 134 -8.19 -7.78 -29.07
N ALA A 135 -8.58 -8.12 -30.29
CA ALA A 135 -9.90 -7.79 -30.81
C ALA A 135 -11.01 -8.28 -29.85
N LYS A 136 -11.96 -7.38 -29.54
CA LYS A 136 -13.11 -7.63 -28.64
C LYS A 136 -12.75 -8.09 -27.21
N THR A 137 -11.49 -7.95 -26.81
CA THR A 137 -10.99 -8.37 -25.50
C THR A 137 -11.00 -7.21 -24.51
N ASN A 138 -11.27 -7.51 -23.24
CA ASN A 138 -11.02 -6.61 -22.13
C ASN A 138 -9.79 -7.09 -21.35
N LEU A 139 -8.78 -6.23 -21.24
CA LEU A 139 -7.64 -6.42 -20.34
C LEU A 139 -7.79 -5.49 -19.13
N ASP A 140 -8.15 -6.05 -17.98
CA ASP A 140 -8.31 -5.33 -16.72
C ASP A 140 -6.99 -5.36 -15.94
N VAL A 141 -6.15 -4.36 -16.16
CA VAL A 141 -4.82 -4.25 -15.54
C VAL A 141 -4.94 -4.04 -14.03
N LYS A 142 -3.97 -4.56 -13.27
CA LYS A 142 -3.95 -4.50 -11.81
C LYS A 142 -2.68 -3.93 -11.23
N ASP A 143 -1.53 -4.25 -11.81
CA ASP A 143 -0.24 -3.85 -11.22
C ASP A 143 0.93 -4.06 -12.19
N VAL A 144 2.07 -3.44 -11.87
CA VAL A 144 3.35 -3.62 -12.57
C VAL A 144 4.49 -3.78 -11.56
N ALA A 145 5.43 -4.67 -11.85
CA ALA A 145 6.71 -4.76 -11.15
C ALA A 145 7.86 -4.73 -12.17
N VAL A 146 9.06 -4.38 -11.70
CA VAL A 146 10.27 -4.32 -12.52
C VAL A 146 11.40 -5.12 -11.87
N ASP A 147 12.15 -5.87 -12.67
CA ASP A 147 13.34 -6.59 -12.19
C ASP A 147 14.61 -5.71 -12.23
N SER A 148 15.72 -6.24 -11.71
CA SER A 148 17.01 -5.53 -11.66
C SER A 148 17.63 -5.24 -13.03
N HIS A 149 17.10 -5.84 -14.11
CA HIS A 149 17.54 -5.59 -15.48
C HIS A 149 16.61 -4.61 -16.22
N GLY A 150 15.61 -4.06 -15.53
CA GLY A 150 14.65 -3.12 -16.11
C GLY A 150 13.54 -3.79 -16.93
N ASN A 151 13.34 -5.11 -16.82
CA ASN A 151 12.21 -5.76 -17.48
C ASN A 151 10.93 -5.55 -16.65
N ALA A 152 9.85 -5.16 -17.33
CA ALA A 152 8.56 -4.89 -16.69
C ALA A 152 7.62 -6.10 -16.77
N TYR A 153 6.95 -6.41 -15.67
CA TYR A 153 5.99 -7.50 -15.52
C TYR A 153 4.63 -6.89 -15.18
N VAL A 154 3.67 -6.98 -16.10
CA VAL A 154 2.33 -6.42 -15.92
C VAL A 154 1.32 -7.54 -15.74
N ILE A 155 0.48 -7.41 -14.72
CA ILE A 155 -0.60 -8.35 -14.42
C ILE A 155 -1.97 -7.72 -14.60
N GLY A 156 -2.94 -8.58 -14.85
CA GLY A 156 -4.35 -8.21 -14.79
C GLY A 156 -5.24 -9.41 -14.99
N ASP A 157 -6.51 -9.15 -15.27
CA ASP A 157 -7.52 -10.17 -15.48
C ASP A 157 -8.17 -10.01 -16.85
N THR A 158 -8.68 -11.11 -17.39
CA THR A 158 -9.47 -11.07 -18.62
C THR A 158 -10.57 -12.13 -18.62
N LYS A 159 -11.73 -11.75 -19.17
CA LYS A 159 -12.86 -12.65 -19.47
C LYS A 159 -12.83 -13.15 -20.92
N ASN A 160 -11.68 -13.06 -21.57
CA ASN A 160 -11.50 -13.43 -22.97
C ASN A 160 -10.23 -14.27 -23.15
N SER A 161 -10.16 -15.02 -24.26
CA SER A 161 -8.91 -15.65 -24.66
C SER A 161 -7.97 -14.59 -25.22
N PHE A 162 -6.80 -14.44 -24.59
CA PHE A 162 -5.80 -13.45 -24.96
C PHE A 162 -4.46 -14.12 -25.25
N ALA A 163 -3.73 -14.54 -24.21
CA ALA A 163 -2.45 -15.23 -24.34
C ALA A 163 -2.64 -16.76 -24.39
N SER A 164 -3.78 -17.25 -23.93
CA SER A 164 -4.19 -18.66 -23.99
C SER A 164 -5.73 -18.73 -23.96
N PRO A 165 -6.34 -19.89 -24.28
CA PRO A 165 -7.76 -20.12 -24.04
C PRO A 165 -8.13 -19.89 -22.57
N LEU A 166 -9.38 -19.48 -22.32
CA LEU A 166 -9.87 -19.31 -20.94
C LEU A 166 -9.94 -20.65 -20.21
N SER A 167 -9.44 -20.69 -18.97
CA SER A 167 -9.57 -21.81 -18.05
C SER A 167 -10.90 -21.75 -17.29
N GLY A 168 -11.29 -20.54 -16.87
CA GLY A 168 -12.55 -20.27 -16.17
C GLY A 168 -13.41 -19.20 -16.85
N GLU A 169 -14.30 -18.56 -16.08
CA GLU A 169 -15.04 -17.35 -16.49
C GLU A 169 -14.10 -16.14 -16.63
N GLN A 170 -13.06 -16.09 -15.80
CA GLN A 170 -12.06 -15.04 -15.78
C GLN A 170 -10.72 -15.61 -15.33
N ASP A 171 -9.69 -15.30 -16.10
CA ASP A 171 -8.32 -15.73 -15.86
C ASP A 171 -7.42 -14.54 -15.55
N LEU A 172 -6.35 -14.80 -14.79
CA LEU A 172 -5.25 -13.85 -14.69
C LEU A 172 -4.42 -13.89 -15.96
N PHE A 173 -3.85 -12.75 -16.35
CA PHE A 173 -2.77 -12.67 -17.33
C PHE A 173 -1.51 -12.06 -16.71
N LEU A 174 -0.37 -12.40 -17.29
CA LEU A 174 0.95 -11.85 -16.96
C LEU A 174 1.71 -11.60 -18.27
N ILE A 175 2.24 -10.40 -18.46
CA ILE A 175 3.05 -10.03 -19.62
C ILE A 175 4.41 -9.53 -19.14
N LYS A 176 5.50 -10.05 -19.73
CA LYS A 176 6.86 -9.53 -19.54
C LYS A 176 7.28 -8.71 -20.74
N PHE A 177 7.80 -7.51 -20.48
CA PHE A 177 8.45 -6.63 -21.44
C PHE A 177 9.94 -6.51 -21.09
N ASN A 178 10.80 -6.60 -22.10
CA ASN A 178 12.22 -6.31 -21.94
C ASN A 178 12.43 -4.82 -21.64
N SER A 179 13.62 -4.45 -21.18
CA SER A 179 13.96 -3.06 -20.83
C SER A 179 13.85 -2.06 -22.00
N ASP A 180 13.92 -2.54 -23.24
CA ASP A 180 13.69 -1.79 -24.49
C ASP A 180 12.20 -1.66 -24.87
N GLY A 181 11.30 -2.28 -24.09
CA GLY A 181 9.87 -2.30 -24.29
C GLY A 181 9.36 -3.41 -25.22
N SER A 182 10.22 -4.23 -25.82
CA SER A 182 9.77 -5.39 -26.60
C SER A 182 9.07 -6.41 -25.70
N GLN A 183 7.96 -7.01 -26.17
CA GLN A 183 7.25 -8.03 -25.39
C GLN A 183 8.07 -9.34 -25.46
N ALA A 184 8.53 -9.83 -24.31
CA ALA A 184 9.26 -11.10 -24.23
C ALA A 184 8.29 -12.28 -24.31
N TRP A 185 7.24 -12.27 -23.47
CA TRP A 185 6.22 -13.31 -23.45
C TRP A 185 4.94 -12.81 -22.77
N ALA A 186 3.83 -13.52 -22.99
CA ALA A 186 2.57 -13.34 -22.29
C ALA A 186 2.01 -14.71 -21.85
N LYS A 187 1.42 -14.77 -20.66
CA LYS A 187 0.82 -15.97 -20.06
C LYS A 187 -0.59 -15.66 -19.57
N GLN A 188 -1.44 -16.66 -19.55
CA GLN A 188 -2.80 -16.60 -19.03
C GLN A 188 -3.13 -17.91 -18.33
N THR A 189 -3.70 -17.85 -17.13
CA THR A 189 -4.05 -19.03 -16.34
C THR A 189 -5.16 -18.71 -15.34
N GLY A 190 -5.84 -19.74 -14.83
CA GLY A 190 -6.92 -19.55 -13.87
C GLY A 190 -7.48 -20.86 -13.34
N CYS A 191 -8.52 -20.75 -12.52
CA CYS A 191 -9.31 -21.90 -12.08
C CYS A 191 -9.95 -22.61 -13.29
N ILE A 192 -9.91 -23.93 -13.30
CA ILE A 192 -10.57 -24.73 -14.34
C ILE A 192 -12.07 -24.83 -14.05
N GLY A 193 -12.89 -24.32 -14.96
CA GLY A 193 -14.35 -24.46 -14.94
C GLY A 193 -15.08 -23.14 -15.16
N ASN A 194 -16.12 -23.18 -15.99
CA ASN A 194 -16.83 -22.00 -16.52
C ASN A 194 -17.53 -21.09 -15.49
N LYS A 195 -17.67 -21.52 -14.24
CA LYS A 195 -18.24 -20.73 -13.13
C LYS A 195 -17.17 -20.08 -12.23
N TYR A 196 -15.90 -20.41 -12.46
CA TYR A 196 -14.81 -19.98 -11.61
C TYR A 196 -14.10 -18.76 -12.19
N TYR A 197 -13.73 -17.82 -11.33
CA TYR A 197 -12.94 -16.66 -11.67
C TYR A 197 -11.64 -16.64 -10.86
N THR A 198 -10.62 -16.06 -11.47
CA THR A 198 -9.32 -15.77 -10.88
C THR A 198 -9.05 -14.29 -11.07
N ASN A 199 -8.84 -13.58 -9.96
CA ASN A 199 -8.63 -12.14 -9.93
C ASN A 199 -7.24 -11.85 -9.35
N ALA A 200 -6.29 -11.48 -10.18
CA ALA A 200 -5.00 -10.97 -9.76
C ALA A 200 -5.15 -9.62 -9.05
N ARG A 201 -4.21 -9.32 -8.16
CA ARG A 201 -4.25 -8.11 -7.34
C ARG A 201 -2.94 -7.36 -7.34
N LYS A 202 -1.83 -8.03 -7.00
CA LYS A 202 -0.49 -7.43 -6.93
C LYS A 202 0.58 -8.41 -7.38
N ILE A 203 1.70 -7.87 -7.86
CA ILE A 203 2.88 -8.62 -8.31
C ILE A 203 4.14 -8.11 -7.62
N ALA A 204 5.04 -9.03 -7.28
CA ALA A 204 6.42 -8.70 -6.90
C ALA A 204 7.39 -9.59 -7.70
N VAL A 205 8.61 -9.09 -7.92
CA VAL A 205 9.65 -9.81 -8.67
C VAL A 205 10.92 -9.90 -7.83
N ASP A 206 11.51 -11.09 -7.74
CA ASP A 206 12.75 -11.31 -7.02
C ASP A 206 13.99 -10.94 -7.85
N THR A 207 15.17 -11.03 -7.24
CA THR A 207 16.46 -10.68 -7.88
C THR A 207 16.84 -11.60 -9.04
N PHE A 208 16.17 -12.74 -9.21
CA PHE A 208 16.39 -13.67 -10.32
C PHE A 208 15.37 -13.47 -11.45
N GLY A 209 14.44 -12.51 -11.30
CA GLY A 209 13.38 -12.28 -12.28
C GLY A 209 12.19 -13.23 -12.15
N ASN A 210 12.08 -14.00 -11.05
CA ASN A 210 10.87 -14.77 -10.81
C ASN A 210 9.76 -13.84 -10.29
N SER A 211 8.56 -13.98 -10.85
CA SER A 211 7.40 -13.19 -10.45
C SER A 211 6.48 -13.95 -9.49
N TYR A 212 6.01 -13.27 -8.46
CA TYR A 212 5.05 -13.75 -7.47
C TYR A 212 3.79 -12.90 -7.59
N ILE A 213 2.67 -13.55 -7.89
CA ILE A 213 1.38 -12.88 -8.07
C ILE A 213 0.44 -13.37 -6.98
N ILE A 214 -0.26 -12.44 -6.35
CA ILE A 214 -1.33 -12.74 -5.40
C ILE A 214 -2.68 -12.30 -5.97
N GLY A 215 -3.73 -12.93 -5.46
CA GLY A 215 -5.08 -12.58 -5.82
C GLY A 215 -6.14 -13.40 -5.12
N ASN A 216 -7.35 -13.36 -5.66
CA ASN A 216 -8.50 -14.09 -5.16
C ASN A 216 -9.05 -15.03 -6.21
N SER A 217 -9.57 -16.18 -5.78
CA SER A 217 -10.32 -17.09 -6.63
C SER A 217 -11.57 -17.60 -5.91
N ASN A 218 -12.64 -17.89 -6.67
CA ASN A 218 -13.81 -18.60 -6.13
C ASN A 218 -13.73 -20.14 -6.33
N GLY A 219 -12.69 -20.61 -7.02
CA GLY A 219 -12.46 -21.98 -7.39
C GLY A 219 -11.12 -22.55 -6.93
N PRO A 220 -10.90 -23.85 -7.18
CA PRO A 220 -9.67 -24.54 -6.80
C PRO A 220 -8.50 -24.05 -7.66
N LEU A 221 -7.54 -23.37 -7.03
CA LEU A 221 -6.31 -22.88 -7.66
C LEU A 221 -5.12 -23.14 -6.73
N GLY A 222 -4.35 -24.19 -7.00
CA GLY A 222 -3.28 -24.66 -6.11
C GLY A 222 -3.77 -25.29 -4.80
N GLY A 223 -5.01 -25.78 -4.81
CA GLY A 223 -5.70 -26.42 -3.69
C GLY A 223 -7.08 -26.94 -4.14
N THR A 224 -7.90 -27.39 -3.20
CA THR A 224 -9.21 -27.99 -3.48
C THR A 224 -10.39 -27.14 -3.03
N ALA A 225 -10.16 -26.02 -2.34
CA ALA A 225 -11.23 -25.21 -1.77
C ALA A 225 -11.98 -24.42 -2.87
N THR A 226 -13.27 -24.22 -2.63
CA THR A 226 -14.16 -23.34 -3.41
C THR A 226 -14.68 -22.21 -2.51
N GLY A 227 -15.28 -21.17 -3.07
CA GLY A 227 -15.66 -19.97 -2.30
C GLY A 227 -14.54 -18.93 -2.27
N SER A 228 -14.67 -17.86 -1.48
CA SER A 228 -13.77 -16.69 -1.52
C SER A 228 -12.39 -16.98 -0.92
N ASN A 229 -11.49 -17.51 -1.75
CA ASN A 229 -10.13 -17.90 -1.35
C ASN A 229 -9.09 -16.90 -1.87
N GLY A 230 -7.91 -16.92 -1.25
CA GLY A 230 -6.71 -16.30 -1.77
C GLY A 230 -5.86 -17.28 -2.57
N PHE A 231 -4.92 -16.75 -3.35
CA PHE A 231 -3.84 -17.53 -3.92
C PHE A 231 -2.54 -16.73 -3.96
N ILE A 232 -1.43 -17.46 -4.02
CA ILE A 232 -0.14 -16.97 -4.47
C ILE A 232 0.41 -17.93 -5.53
N ILE A 233 0.92 -17.38 -6.64
CA ILE A 233 1.49 -18.14 -7.76
C ILE A 233 2.88 -17.60 -8.11
N LYS A 234 3.83 -18.50 -8.35
CA LYS A 234 5.19 -18.18 -8.77
C LYS A 234 5.42 -18.59 -10.22
N PHE A 235 5.99 -17.70 -11.01
CA PHE A 235 6.54 -17.97 -12.33
C PHE A 235 8.04 -17.70 -12.34
N ASP A 236 8.80 -18.46 -13.13
CA ASP A 236 10.20 -18.15 -13.42
C ASP A 236 10.34 -16.99 -14.42
N SER A 237 11.59 -16.59 -14.70
CA SER A 237 11.92 -15.50 -15.62
C SER A 237 11.47 -15.73 -17.08
N ASP A 238 11.23 -16.99 -17.45
CA ASP A 238 10.76 -17.43 -18.78
C ASP A 238 9.23 -17.58 -18.83
N GLY A 239 8.56 -17.33 -17.70
CA GLY A 239 7.11 -17.38 -17.56
C GLY A 239 6.57 -18.80 -17.40
N ASN A 240 7.39 -19.77 -16.98
CA ASN A 240 6.90 -21.09 -16.58
C ASN A 240 6.36 -21.02 -15.15
N GLN A 241 5.18 -21.59 -14.94
CA GLN A 241 4.59 -21.68 -13.61
C GLN A 241 5.37 -22.71 -12.77
N ILE A 242 5.94 -22.27 -11.64
CA ILE A 242 6.72 -23.13 -10.74
C ILE A 242 5.83 -23.76 -9.68
N TRP A 243 5.01 -22.95 -9.01
CA TRP A 243 4.05 -23.43 -8.03
C TRP A 243 2.88 -22.46 -7.90
N VAL A 244 1.76 -22.97 -7.39
CA VAL A 244 0.59 -22.20 -6.98
C VAL A 244 0.10 -22.73 -5.63
N LYS A 245 -0.20 -21.84 -4.69
CA LYS A 245 -0.68 -22.18 -3.35
C LYS A 245 -1.99 -21.45 -3.08
N GLN A 246 -3.00 -22.21 -2.68
CA GLN A 246 -4.27 -21.66 -2.23
C GLN A 246 -4.17 -21.20 -0.77
N ILE A 247 -4.78 -20.06 -0.45
CA ILE A 247 -4.96 -19.52 0.90
C ILE A 247 -6.44 -19.64 1.24
N SER A 248 -6.77 -20.62 2.06
CA SER A 248 -8.14 -20.95 2.47
C SER A 248 -8.15 -21.42 3.93
N VAL A 249 -9.34 -21.48 4.53
CA VAL A 249 -9.55 -22.08 5.85
C VAL A 249 -10.38 -23.33 5.67
N ASN A 250 -9.81 -24.48 6.03
CA ASN A 250 -10.41 -25.79 5.78
C ASN A 250 -11.81 -25.90 6.42
N GLY A 251 -12.76 -26.44 5.66
CA GLY A 251 -14.14 -26.65 6.13
C GLY A 251 -14.98 -25.37 6.27
N SER A 252 -14.47 -24.22 5.84
CA SER A 252 -15.17 -22.93 5.91
C SER A 252 -15.20 -22.22 4.56
N ASN A 253 -16.33 -21.60 4.24
CA ASN A 253 -16.47 -20.66 3.10
C ASN A 253 -16.27 -19.21 3.55
N THR A 254 -15.34 -18.98 4.48
CA THR A 254 -15.07 -17.64 5.01
C THR A 254 -14.50 -16.71 3.94
N LEU A 255 -14.70 -15.41 4.12
CA LEU A 255 -14.20 -14.41 3.17
C LEU A 255 -12.72 -14.16 3.44
N ILE A 256 -11.90 -14.34 2.41
CA ILE A 256 -10.48 -14.01 2.39
C ILE A 256 -10.22 -13.10 1.18
N TYR A 257 -9.58 -11.96 1.41
CA TYR A 257 -9.23 -10.96 0.40
C TYR A 257 -7.74 -10.70 0.45
N LEU A 258 -7.05 -10.86 -0.68
CA LEU A 258 -5.60 -10.64 -0.77
C LEU A 258 -5.38 -9.31 -1.48
N ASN A 259 -4.52 -8.46 -0.93
CA ASN A 259 -4.38 -7.08 -1.42
C ASN A 259 -2.93 -6.68 -1.68
N SER A 260 -1.94 -7.27 -1.01
CA SER A 260 -0.55 -6.84 -1.20
C SER A 260 0.47 -7.97 -1.02
N ILE A 261 1.61 -7.79 -1.68
CA ILE A 261 2.80 -8.65 -1.61
C ILE A 261 4.05 -7.78 -1.61
N ALA A 262 5.06 -8.14 -0.83
CA ALA A 262 6.40 -7.58 -0.93
C ALA A 262 7.45 -8.67 -0.70
N ILE A 263 8.68 -8.41 -1.15
CA ILE A 263 9.80 -9.35 -1.02
C ILE A 263 10.90 -8.64 -0.26
N ASP A 264 11.30 -9.22 0.88
CA ASP A 264 12.60 -8.91 1.48
C ASP A 264 13.67 -9.57 0.60
N LYS A 265 14.23 -8.79 -0.32
CA LYS A 265 15.22 -9.27 -1.29
C LYS A 265 16.51 -9.75 -0.62
N THR A 266 16.85 -9.24 0.56
CA THR A 266 18.07 -9.61 1.29
C THR A 266 17.92 -10.98 1.94
N ARG A 267 16.74 -11.25 2.52
CA ARG A 267 16.45 -12.51 3.24
C ARG A 267 15.73 -13.54 2.38
N ASN A 268 15.34 -13.18 1.16
CA ASN A 268 14.54 -13.99 0.24
C ASN A 268 13.21 -14.47 0.88
N ILE A 269 12.55 -13.58 1.61
CA ILE A 269 11.26 -13.83 2.27
C ILE A 269 10.18 -13.06 1.53
N ILE A 270 9.08 -13.74 1.22
CA ILE A 270 7.90 -13.14 0.60
C ILE A 270 6.85 -12.89 1.66
N TYR A 271 6.38 -11.66 1.77
CA TYR A 271 5.30 -11.27 2.67
C TYR A 271 4.03 -11.01 1.87
N VAL A 272 2.90 -11.51 2.36
CA VAL A 272 1.60 -11.36 1.74
C VAL A 272 0.62 -10.83 2.79
N ALA A 273 -0.08 -9.75 2.45
CA ALA A 273 -1.10 -9.16 3.30
C ALA A 273 -2.49 -9.18 2.66
N GLY A 274 -3.48 -9.29 3.52
CA GLY A 274 -4.89 -9.29 3.14
C GLY A 274 -5.79 -9.10 4.36
N SER A 275 -7.07 -9.37 4.15
CA SER A 275 -8.11 -9.29 5.16
C SER A 275 -8.98 -10.53 5.12
N GLY A 276 -9.39 -11.07 6.26
CA GLY A 276 -10.32 -12.22 6.27
C GLY A 276 -11.08 -12.42 7.57
N ARG A 277 -12.14 -13.23 7.53
CA ARG A 277 -12.94 -13.57 8.73
C ARG A 277 -12.45 -14.87 9.38
N ALA A 278 -11.17 -14.92 9.72
CA ALA A 278 -10.52 -16.09 10.26
C ALA A 278 -9.35 -15.71 11.16
N ASN A 279 -8.99 -16.64 12.04
CA ASN A 279 -7.70 -16.64 12.72
C ASN A 279 -6.70 -17.40 11.85
N PHE A 280 -5.74 -16.69 11.26
CA PHE A 280 -4.75 -17.26 10.34
C PHE A 280 -3.52 -17.86 11.05
N ALA A 281 -3.42 -17.74 12.38
CA ALA A 281 -2.37 -18.39 13.16
C ALA A 281 -2.64 -19.89 13.34
N ASN A 282 -3.92 -20.28 13.39
CA ASN A 282 -4.35 -21.66 13.56
C ASN A 282 -5.38 -22.13 12.52
N ASP A 283 -5.67 -21.31 11.50
CA ASP A 283 -6.63 -21.57 10.42
C ASP A 283 -8.03 -21.97 10.94
N THR A 284 -8.59 -21.15 11.81
CA THR A 284 -9.94 -21.34 12.38
C THR A 284 -10.86 -20.14 12.16
N VAL A 285 -12.17 -20.32 12.39
CA VAL A 285 -13.19 -19.27 12.33
C VAL A 285 -13.99 -19.21 13.64
N PRO A 286 -14.53 -18.03 14.04
CA PRO A 286 -14.33 -16.71 13.41
C PRO A 286 -12.95 -16.10 13.73
N GLY A 287 -12.62 -14.98 13.06
CA GLY A 287 -11.55 -14.08 13.51
C GLY A 287 -12.00 -13.21 14.70
N VAL A 288 -11.19 -12.21 15.04
CA VAL A 288 -11.46 -11.22 16.10
C VAL A 288 -12.57 -10.25 15.68
N GLY A 289 -12.47 -9.71 14.47
CA GLY A 289 -13.43 -8.76 13.88
C GLY A 289 -14.29 -9.36 12.77
N PHE A 290 -15.01 -8.48 12.07
CA PHE A 290 -15.72 -8.85 10.83
C PHE A 290 -14.77 -9.16 9.68
N LEU A 291 -13.64 -8.48 9.64
CA LEU A 291 -12.46 -8.77 8.82
C LEU A 291 -11.25 -8.35 9.65
N ASP A 292 -10.26 -9.22 9.68
CA ASP A 292 -8.98 -8.95 10.33
C ASP A 292 -7.89 -8.84 9.27
N LEU A 293 -7.01 -7.87 9.44
CA LEU A 293 -5.78 -7.76 8.69
C LEU A 293 -4.90 -8.94 9.06
N PHE A 294 -4.38 -9.65 8.07
CA PHE A 294 -3.41 -10.71 8.29
C PHE A 294 -2.19 -10.50 7.42
N VAL A 295 -1.06 -11.01 7.89
CA VAL A 295 0.19 -11.11 7.17
C VAL A 295 0.69 -12.54 7.26
N LEU A 296 0.99 -13.12 6.11
CA LEU A 296 1.64 -14.41 5.96
C LEU A 296 3.04 -14.19 5.39
N ARG A 297 4.00 -15.02 5.79
CA ARG A 297 5.31 -15.10 5.15
C ARG A 297 5.46 -16.42 4.40
N TYR A 298 6.19 -16.39 3.31
CA TYR A 298 6.50 -17.54 2.47
C TYR A 298 8.00 -17.58 2.19
N ASP A 299 8.56 -18.77 2.14
CA ASP A 299 9.85 -18.98 1.49
C ASP A 299 9.70 -19.06 -0.04
N SER A 300 10.83 -19.11 -0.75
CA SER A 300 10.86 -19.19 -2.22
C SER A 300 10.26 -20.48 -2.81
N ASN A 301 10.04 -21.51 -1.98
CA ASN A 301 9.39 -22.78 -2.33
C ASN A 301 7.86 -22.74 -2.10
N GLY A 302 7.34 -21.63 -1.55
CA GLY A 302 5.93 -21.45 -1.26
C GLY A 302 5.48 -22.12 0.04
N ASN A 303 6.40 -22.38 0.98
CA ASN A 303 6.03 -22.83 2.32
C ASN A 303 5.53 -21.66 3.15
N ARG A 304 4.24 -21.69 3.49
CA ARG A 304 3.55 -20.68 4.29
C ARG A 304 3.94 -20.76 5.77
N GLN A 305 4.12 -19.61 6.40
CA GLN A 305 4.13 -19.44 7.85
C GLN A 305 3.28 -18.23 8.24
N PHE A 306 2.58 -18.32 9.37
CA PHE A 306 1.92 -17.16 9.98
C PHE A 306 2.98 -16.13 10.38
N PHE A 307 2.67 -14.85 10.17
CA PHE A 307 3.55 -13.75 10.59
C PHE A 307 2.87 -12.84 11.60
N ALA A 308 1.74 -12.25 11.24
CA ALA A 308 1.00 -11.35 12.13
C ALA A 308 -0.49 -11.26 11.76
N GLN A 309 -1.32 -10.82 12.69
CA GLN A 309 -2.72 -10.50 12.47
C GLN A 309 -3.15 -9.36 13.39
N LEU A 310 -3.97 -8.45 12.88
CA LEU A 310 -4.56 -7.36 13.62
C LEU A 310 -6.06 -7.29 13.34
N GLY A 311 -6.85 -7.47 14.39
CA GLY A 311 -8.31 -7.39 14.35
C GLY A 311 -8.84 -6.52 15.48
N PHE A 312 -10.09 -6.09 15.34
CA PHE A 312 -10.79 -5.33 16.37
C PHE A 312 -12.23 -5.86 16.50
N PRO A 313 -12.72 -6.16 17.72
CA PRO A 313 -14.06 -6.74 17.91
C PRO A 313 -15.17 -5.94 17.23
N SER A 314 -16.04 -6.63 16.46
CA SER A 314 -17.17 -6.01 15.73
C SER A 314 -16.79 -4.91 14.72
N SER A 315 -15.52 -4.90 14.29
CA SER A 315 -14.96 -3.95 13.34
C SER A 315 -14.28 -4.67 12.18
N THR A 316 -14.03 -3.93 11.12
CA THR A 316 -13.30 -4.32 9.92
C THR A 316 -11.94 -3.66 9.98
N THR A 317 -10.88 -4.45 9.84
CA THR A 317 -9.50 -4.02 9.70
C THR A 317 -8.96 -4.61 8.40
N GLU A 318 -8.57 -3.75 7.47
CA GLU A 318 -8.13 -4.13 6.13
C GLU A 318 -6.69 -3.72 5.88
N GLY A 319 -5.90 -4.63 5.31
CA GLY A 319 -4.55 -4.34 4.80
C GLY A 319 -4.58 -4.23 3.29
N SER A 320 -4.37 -3.02 2.76
CA SER A 320 -4.41 -2.71 1.33
C SER A 320 -3.04 -2.72 0.67
N SER A 321 -1.98 -2.48 1.45
CA SER A 321 -0.62 -2.32 0.97
C SER A 321 0.39 -2.81 2.01
N LEU A 322 1.53 -3.34 1.58
CA LEU A 322 2.58 -3.86 2.41
C LEU A 322 3.94 -3.44 1.85
N ASN A 323 4.90 -3.11 2.71
CA ASN A 323 6.30 -2.90 2.34
C ASN A 323 7.23 -3.42 3.46
N VAL A 324 8.49 -3.66 3.13
CA VAL A 324 9.51 -4.17 4.05
C VAL A 324 10.73 -3.27 3.97
N ASP A 325 11.19 -2.77 5.11
CA ASP A 325 12.39 -1.95 5.15
C ASP A 325 13.69 -2.78 5.11
N PRO A 326 14.86 -2.15 4.90
CA PRO A 326 16.13 -2.87 4.89
C PRO A 326 16.44 -3.63 6.18
N PHE A 327 15.86 -3.21 7.32
CA PHE A 327 16.03 -3.87 8.61
C PHE A 327 15.15 -5.12 8.77
N GLY A 328 14.21 -5.35 7.84
CA GLY A 328 13.26 -6.45 7.85
C GLY A 328 11.96 -6.15 8.61
N ASN A 329 11.72 -4.89 8.99
CA ASN A 329 10.45 -4.50 9.57
C ASN A 329 9.37 -4.49 8.49
N VAL A 330 8.19 -4.98 8.83
CA VAL A 330 7.06 -5.07 7.91
C VAL A 330 6.07 -3.96 8.24
N PHE A 331 5.73 -3.17 7.23
CA PHE A 331 4.73 -2.12 7.31
C PHE A 331 3.49 -2.53 6.53
N VAL A 332 2.31 -2.29 7.09
CA VAL A 332 1.04 -2.55 6.40
C VAL A 332 0.17 -1.31 6.47
N GLY A 333 -0.25 -0.83 5.31
CA GLY A 333 -1.16 0.30 5.14
C GLY A 333 -2.54 -0.17 4.69
N GLY A 334 -3.61 0.41 5.23
CA GLY A 334 -4.98 0.12 4.83
C GLY A 334 -6.01 0.98 5.54
N THR A 335 -7.10 0.38 6.04
CA THR A 335 -8.17 1.10 6.74
C THR A 335 -8.79 0.27 7.86
N SER A 336 -9.30 0.90 8.92
CA SER A 336 -10.07 0.22 9.95
C SER A 336 -11.15 1.12 10.55
N ASN A 337 -12.29 0.54 10.90
CA ASN A 337 -13.31 1.22 11.71
C ASN A 337 -13.26 0.81 13.21
N GLY A 338 -12.24 0.06 13.62
CA GLY A 338 -11.83 -0.02 15.03
C GLY A 338 -10.86 1.11 15.36
N ASN A 339 -11.09 1.83 16.46
CA ASN A 339 -10.14 2.80 16.99
C ASN A 339 -9.26 2.10 18.04
N PHE A 340 -8.00 1.90 17.69
CA PHE A 340 -7.02 1.16 18.50
C PHE A 340 -6.45 1.97 19.68
N GLU A 341 -6.71 3.29 19.73
CA GLU A 341 -6.28 4.15 20.84
C GLU A 341 -7.37 4.28 21.91
N SER A 342 -8.63 4.49 21.48
CA SER A 342 -9.77 4.65 22.40
C SER A 342 -10.51 3.35 22.71
N GLU A 343 -10.09 2.23 22.10
CA GLU A 343 -10.73 0.91 22.19
C GLU A 343 -12.25 0.96 21.89
N LYS A 344 -12.66 1.77 20.91
CA LYS A 344 -14.06 1.92 20.48
C LYS A 344 -14.20 1.82 18.97
N LYS A 345 -15.43 1.57 18.49
CA LYS A 345 -15.73 1.67 17.07
C LYS A 345 -15.71 3.13 16.62
N SER A 346 -15.23 3.39 15.41
CA SER A 346 -15.19 4.71 14.79
C SER A 346 -15.62 4.67 13.32
N ASN A 347 -15.54 5.82 12.66
CA ASN A 347 -15.46 5.90 11.20
C ASN A 347 -14.23 5.12 10.67
N PHE A 348 -14.21 4.79 9.38
CA PHE A 348 -13.06 4.15 8.75
C PHE A 348 -11.87 5.10 8.69
N ARG A 349 -10.79 4.79 9.41
CA ARG A 349 -9.56 5.58 9.48
C ARG A 349 -8.48 4.87 8.67
N GLY A 350 -7.64 5.65 7.99
CA GLY A 350 -6.44 5.11 7.35
C GLY A 350 -5.56 4.49 8.44
N LEU A 351 -5.12 3.25 8.24
CA LEU A 351 -4.41 2.45 9.22
C LEU A 351 -3.00 2.17 8.72
N LEU A 352 -1.98 2.48 9.53
CA LEU A 352 -0.60 2.09 9.27
C LEU A 352 -0.08 1.30 10.48
N VAL A 353 0.46 0.11 10.25
CA VAL A 353 0.97 -0.78 11.30
C VAL A 353 2.41 -1.16 10.98
N LYS A 354 3.28 -1.18 12.01
CA LYS A 354 4.64 -1.71 11.92
C LYS A 354 4.79 -2.96 12.77
N TYR A 355 5.41 -3.97 12.19
CA TYR A 355 5.89 -5.17 12.88
C TYR A 355 7.41 -5.26 12.75
N ASP A 356 8.07 -5.79 13.78
CA ASP A 356 9.49 -6.15 13.68
C ASP A 356 9.68 -7.43 12.83
N PRO A 357 10.92 -7.84 12.51
CA PRO A 357 11.17 -9.03 11.68
C PRO A 357 10.66 -10.35 12.28
N SER A 358 10.35 -10.38 13.58
CA SER A 358 9.79 -11.55 14.27
C SER A 358 8.26 -11.61 14.21
N GLY A 359 7.61 -10.54 13.76
CA GLY A 359 6.15 -10.41 13.70
C GLY A 359 5.54 -9.71 14.92
N VAL A 360 6.35 -9.17 15.83
CA VAL A 360 5.84 -8.44 17.00
C VAL A 360 5.46 -7.02 16.58
N GLN A 361 4.21 -6.64 16.87
CA GLN A 361 3.69 -5.30 16.58
C GLN A 361 4.45 -4.24 17.38
N GLN A 362 5.04 -3.28 16.68
CA GLN A 362 5.77 -2.17 17.28
C GLN A 362 4.87 -0.96 17.52
N TRP A 363 4.02 -0.63 16.54
CA TRP A 363 3.05 0.45 16.67
C TRP A 363 1.91 0.33 15.67
N VAL A 364 0.79 0.97 16.01
CA VAL A 364 -0.35 1.25 15.13
C VAL A 364 -0.53 2.76 15.06
N ARG A 365 -0.78 3.29 13.86
CA ARG A 365 -1.15 4.67 13.61
C ARG A 365 -2.43 4.71 12.82
N GLN A 366 -3.31 5.62 13.21
CA GLN A 366 -4.53 5.89 12.47
C GLN A 366 -4.58 7.37 12.09
N PHE A 367 -5.06 7.68 10.89
CA PHE A 367 -5.36 9.07 10.56
C PHE A 367 -6.46 9.57 11.51
N GLU A 368 -6.12 10.59 12.30
CA GLU A 368 -7.05 11.24 13.22
C GLU A 368 -7.96 12.19 12.45
N PHE A 369 -9.25 12.21 12.80
CA PHE A 369 -10.18 13.23 12.36
C PHE A 369 -10.34 14.25 13.50
N GLY A 370 -10.48 15.52 13.15
CA GLY A 370 -10.95 16.54 14.08
C GLY A 370 -12.30 16.16 14.72
N PRO A 371 -12.64 16.77 15.87
CA PRO A 371 -13.83 16.40 16.62
C PRO A 371 -15.09 16.90 15.90
N THR A 372 -15.77 16.06 15.11
CA THR A 372 -17.24 16.15 14.91
C THR A 372 -17.85 15.02 14.06
N VAL A 373 -18.71 14.26 14.75
CA VAL A 373 -20.10 13.77 14.52
C VAL A 373 -20.74 13.63 13.12
N ASN A 374 -20.05 13.78 11.98
CA ASN A 374 -20.65 13.41 10.68
C ASN A 374 -20.36 11.94 10.31
N GLU A 375 -21.43 11.19 10.02
CA GLU A 375 -21.48 9.71 10.03
C GLU A 375 -20.86 8.99 8.81
N ARG A 376 -20.06 9.64 7.96
CA ARG A 376 -19.48 8.98 6.75
C ARG A 376 -18.07 9.41 6.36
N LYS A 377 -17.24 9.87 7.30
CA LYS A 377 -15.82 10.15 7.01
C LYS A 377 -15.07 8.84 6.80
N GLN A 378 -14.25 8.76 5.76
CA GLN A 378 -13.38 7.62 5.52
C GLN A 378 -12.02 8.08 5.00
N THR A 379 -10.97 7.50 5.55
CA THR A 379 -9.61 7.57 5.00
C THR A 379 -9.10 6.16 4.73
N VAL A 380 -8.50 5.96 3.55
CA VAL A 380 -7.91 4.69 3.15
C VAL A 380 -6.49 4.93 2.67
N ILE A 381 -5.52 4.24 3.27
CA ILE A 381 -4.17 4.14 2.70
C ILE A 381 -4.21 3.07 1.61
N THR A 382 -3.91 3.45 0.37
CA THR A 382 -3.95 2.54 -0.79
C THR A 382 -2.59 2.00 -1.16
N ALA A 383 -1.51 2.74 -0.90
CA ALA A 383 -0.14 2.28 -1.12
C ALA A 383 0.84 2.91 -0.12
N ILE A 384 1.93 2.18 0.16
CA ILE A 384 3.01 2.62 1.04
C ILE A 384 4.38 2.30 0.43
N THR A 385 5.37 3.10 0.75
CA THR A 385 6.79 2.85 0.49
C THR A 385 7.65 3.36 1.64
N ASN A 386 8.90 2.94 1.73
CA ASN A 386 9.82 3.42 2.76
C ASN A 386 11.19 3.80 2.17
N ASP A 387 11.87 4.72 2.83
CA ASP A 387 13.26 5.04 2.51
C ASP A 387 14.25 4.10 3.25
N ALA A 388 15.54 4.27 2.98
CA ALA A 388 16.60 3.49 3.60
C ALA A 388 16.75 3.75 5.11
N ASN A 389 16.20 4.85 5.63
CA ASN A 389 16.20 5.18 7.07
C ASN A 389 14.98 4.61 7.80
N GLY A 390 14.09 3.90 7.09
CA GLY A 390 12.86 3.35 7.65
C GLY A 390 11.76 4.39 7.84
N ASN A 391 11.85 5.58 7.23
CA ASN A 391 10.71 6.49 7.15
C ASN A 391 9.70 5.94 6.16
N VAL A 392 8.41 6.10 6.46
CA VAL A 392 7.31 5.54 5.67
C VAL A 392 6.56 6.66 4.96
N PHE A 393 6.30 6.47 3.68
CA PHE A 393 5.51 7.35 2.85
C PHE A 393 4.23 6.61 2.46
N THR A 394 3.10 7.27 2.63
CA THR A 394 1.78 6.69 2.37
C THR A 394 1.05 7.54 1.36
N THR A 395 0.26 6.91 0.48
CA THR A 395 -0.75 7.59 -0.33
C THR A 395 -2.11 6.92 -0.15
N GLY A 396 -3.16 7.66 -0.49
CA GLY A 396 -4.52 7.17 -0.35
C GLY A 396 -5.53 8.20 -0.73
N TYR A 397 -6.77 7.97 -0.32
CA TYR A 397 -7.83 8.95 -0.45
C TYR A 397 -8.61 9.12 0.84
N GLY A 398 -9.09 10.35 1.05
CA GLY A 398 -10.05 10.69 2.10
C GLY A 398 -11.35 11.21 1.49
N SER A 399 -12.49 10.97 2.14
CA SER A 399 -13.77 11.53 1.70
C SER A 399 -13.97 13.01 2.08
N GLU A 400 -13.03 13.61 2.83
CA GLU A 400 -13.03 15.02 3.24
C GLU A 400 -11.60 15.59 3.43
N TYR A 401 -11.47 16.85 3.88
CA TYR A 401 -10.21 17.51 4.20
C TYR A 401 -9.51 16.80 5.39
N ILE A 402 -8.27 16.32 5.18
CA ILE A 402 -7.46 15.57 6.16
C ILE A 402 -6.53 16.50 6.96
N VAL A 403 -6.27 17.72 6.46
CA VAL A 403 -5.14 18.56 6.93
C VAL A 403 -5.57 19.80 7.73
N ASP A 404 -6.85 20.20 7.69
CA ASP A 404 -7.35 21.37 8.43
C ASP A 404 -8.88 21.27 8.67
N ASP A 405 -9.31 21.52 9.90
CA ASP A 405 -10.71 21.49 10.34
C ASP A 405 -11.51 22.73 9.89
N THR A 406 -10.86 23.77 9.34
CA THR A 406 -11.55 25.04 8.99
C THR A 406 -12.09 25.11 7.56
N ASN A 407 -11.82 24.13 6.70
CA ASN A 407 -12.26 24.15 5.30
C ASN A 407 -13.18 22.98 4.95
N THR A 408 -14.27 23.28 4.25
CA THR A 408 -15.19 22.26 3.72
C THR A 408 -14.52 21.45 2.62
N SER A 409 -14.80 20.14 2.60
CA SER A 409 -14.33 19.23 1.56
C SER A 409 -14.59 19.82 0.17
N ILE A 410 -13.54 19.84 -0.64
CA ILE A 410 -13.64 20.33 -2.00
C ILE A 410 -14.17 19.19 -2.90
N GLY A 411 -13.74 17.92 -2.73
CA GLY A 411 -14.12 16.74 -3.55
C GLY A 411 -14.97 15.65 -2.87
N LYS A 412 -15.26 14.55 -3.60
CA LYS A 412 -15.89 13.32 -3.03
C LYS A 412 -14.86 12.33 -2.45
N ASN A 413 -13.67 12.29 -3.05
CA ASN A 413 -12.50 11.54 -2.59
C ASN A 413 -11.25 12.31 -3.03
N ASP A 414 -10.44 12.74 -2.07
CA ASP A 414 -9.26 13.56 -2.30
C ASP A 414 -7.99 12.75 -2.03
N LEU A 415 -7.02 12.87 -2.94
CA LEU A 415 -5.70 12.24 -2.82
C LEU A 415 -4.98 12.83 -1.61
N PHE A 416 -4.35 11.98 -0.79
CA PHE A 416 -3.37 12.44 0.20
C PHE A 416 -2.04 11.71 0.06
N LEU A 417 -1.02 12.37 0.59
CA LEU A 417 0.32 11.87 0.83
C LEU A 417 0.69 12.18 2.28
N ALA A 418 1.38 11.28 2.95
CA ALA A 418 1.94 11.55 4.27
C ALA A 418 3.30 10.89 4.43
N LYS A 419 4.16 11.49 5.25
CA LYS A 419 5.43 10.90 5.69
C LYS A 419 5.41 10.69 7.19
N TYR A 420 5.87 9.53 7.62
CA TYR A 420 6.12 9.17 9.01
C TYR A 420 7.60 8.90 9.19
N ASN A 421 8.16 9.28 10.33
CA ASN A 421 9.50 8.82 10.68
C ASN A 421 9.49 7.33 11.09
N SER A 422 10.66 6.73 11.30
CA SER A 422 10.80 5.31 11.66
C SER A 422 10.12 4.90 12.98
N SER A 423 9.85 5.88 13.86
CA SER A 423 9.09 5.75 15.11
C SER A 423 7.57 5.94 14.92
N GLY A 424 7.10 6.14 13.69
CA GLY A 424 5.70 6.31 13.35
C GLY A 424 5.13 7.69 13.69
N GLN A 425 5.96 8.72 13.91
CA GLN A 425 5.48 10.08 14.08
C GLN A 425 5.32 10.75 12.72
N ILE A 426 4.18 11.39 12.50
CA ILE A 426 3.91 12.11 11.26
C ILE A 426 4.87 13.30 11.12
N GLN A 427 5.47 13.46 9.95
CA GLN A 427 6.40 14.55 9.62
C GLN A 427 5.70 15.61 8.78
N TRP A 428 4.86 15.17 7.83
CA TRP A 428 4.00 16.05 7.05
C TRP A 428 2.85 15.24 6.44
N THR A 429 1.77 15.95 6.11
CA THR A 429 0.65 15.47 5.30
C THR A 429 0.37 16.48 4.21
N ARG A 430 0.08 16.00 3.00
CA ARG A 430 -0.31 16.84 1.87
C ARG A 430 -1.55 16.25 1.22
N GLN A 431 -2.56 17.08 1.00
CA GLN A 431 -3.76 16.73 0.26
C GLN A 431 -3.77 17.41 -1.10
N ILE A 432 -4.16 16.67 -2.13
CA ILE A 432 -4.35 17.16 -3.49
C ILE A 432 -5.83 16.91 -3.82
N ALA A 433 -6.63 17.96 -3.64
CA ALA A 433 -8.07 17.95 -3.79
C ALA A 433 -8.51 18.85 -4.94
N THR A 434 -9.62 18.49 -5.60
CA THR A 434 -10.28 19.32 -6.61
C THR A 434 -11.79 19.23 -6.48
N SER A 435 -12.50 20.32 -6.82
CA SER A 435 -13.90 20.48 -6.39
C SER A 435 -14.84 19.49 -7.06
N ARG A 436 -15.62 18.76 -6.26
CA ARG A 436 -16.69 17.83 -6.67
C ARG A 436 -16.22 16.64 -7.54
N SER A 437 -14.95 16.24 -7.47
CA SER A 437 -14.46 15.01 -8.15
C SER A 437 -13.88 13.96 -7.21
N SER A 438 -13.52 12.83 -7.82
CA SER A 438 -12.72 11.80 -7.20
C SER A 438 -11.37 11.70 -7.90
N THR A 439 -10.30 11.81 -7.12
CA THR A 439 -8.93 11.48 -7.53
C THR A 439 -8.51 10.28 -6.68
N PHE A 440 -8.14 9.19 -7.32
CA PHE A 440 -7.77 7.95 -6.63
C PHE A 440 -6.29 7.66 -6.85
N SER A 441 -5.57 7.44 -5.76
CA SER A 441 -4.20 6.93 -5.77
C SER A 441 -4.19 5.41 -5.85
N THR A 442 -3.36 4.86 -6.72
CA THR A 442 -3.17 3.40 -6.84
C THR A 442 -1.73 2.95 -6.56
N GLY A 443 -0.78 3.89 -6.53
CA GLY A 443 0.62 3.56 -6.30
C GLY A 443 1.47 4.73 -5.83
N ILE A 444 2.53 4.40 -5.10
CA ILE A 444 3.56 5.32 -4.62
C ILE A 444 4.93 4.63 -4.73
N GLY A 445 5.97 5.39 -5.04
CA GLY A 445 7.34 4.87 -5.12
C GLY A 445 8.38 5.96 -4.82
N LEU A 446 9.58 5.54 -4.45
CA LEU A 446 10.75 6.40 -4.27
C LEU A 446 11.82 6.01 -5.28
N ASP A 447 12.51 7.00 -5.82
CA ASP A 447 13.77 6.75 -6.53
C ASP A 447 14.96 6.74 -5.56
N SER A 448 16.15 6.42 -6.06
CA SER A 448 17.38 6.37 -5.25
C SER A 448 17.84 7.73 -4.73
N GLU A 449 17.33 8.84 -5.26
CA GLU A 449 17.58 10.20 -4.78
C GLU A 449 16.57 10.62 -3.69
N GLY A 450 15.55 9.79 -3.43
CA GLY A 450 14.49 10.08 -2.47
C GLY A 450 13.35 10.92 -3.05
N ASN A 451 13.30 11.14 -4.37
CA ASN A 451 12.15 11.78 -5.00
C ASN A 451 10.94 10.83 -4.94
N LEU A 452 9.78 11.39 -4.60
CA LEU A 452 8.55 10.62 -4.40
C LEU A 452 7.69 10.68 -5.66
N TYR A 453 7.21 9.52 -6.10
CA TYR A 453 6.31 9.39 -7.23
C TYR A 453 4.97 8.84 -6.78
N CYS A 454 3.89 9.34 -7.38
CA CYS A 454 2.52 8.90 -7.10
C CYS A 454 1.75 8.74 -8.41
N SER A 455 1.03 7.63 -8.54
CA SER A 455 0.18 7.34 -9.70
C SER A 455 -1.26 7.05 -9.30
N GLY A 456 -2.15 7.21 -10.28
CA GLY A 456 -3.56 6.91 -10.10
C GLY A 456 -4.38 7.39 -11.29
N TYR A 457 -5.64 7.72 -11.05
CA TYR A 457 -6.48 8.34 -12.06
C TYR A 457 -7.37 9.45 -11.49
N THR A 458 -7.74 10.37 -12.38
CA THR A 458 -8.60 11.51 -12.06
C THR A 458 -9.63 11.72 -13.17
N SER A 459 -10.78 12.28 -12.81
CA SER A 459 -11.79 12.76 -13.76
C SER A 459 -11.71 14.28 -13.99
N GLN A 460 -10.64 14.92 -13.52
CA GLN A 460 -10.48 16.38 -13.52
C GLN A 460 -9.10 16.83 -14.01
N ASN A 461 -9.01 18.13 -14.27
CA ASN A 461 -7.73 18.81 -14.46
C ASN A 461 -6.92 18.69 -13.17
N MET A 462 -5.61 18.57 -13.28
CA MET A 462 -4.73 18.39 -12.13
C MET A 462 -3.55 19.34 -12.25
N ASN A 463 -3.31 20.15 -11.22
CA ASN A 463 -2.18 21.11 -11.16
C ASN A 463 -2.09 21.99 -12.42
N GLN A 464 -3.22 22.58 -12.81
CA GLN A 464 -3.38 23.41 -14.02
C GLN A 464 -3.18 22.66 -15.36
N ILE A 465 -2.97 21.35 -15.34
CA ILE A 465 -2.93 20.51 -16.55
C ILE A 465 -4.36 20.03 -16.87
N PRO A 466 -4.90 20.35 -18.07
CA PRO A 466 -6.22 19.90 -18.48
C PRO A 466 -6.29 18.38 -18.67
N LYS A 467 -7.40 17.77 -18.25
CA LYS A 467 -7.71 16.38 -18.60
C LYS A 467 -8.01 16.24 -20.09
N LYS A 468 -7.70 15.07 -20.64
CA LYS A 468 -7.89 14.69 -22.04
C LYS A 468 -9.17 13.88 -22.23
N GLY A 469 -9.45 12.93 -21.34
CA GLY A 469 -10.59 12.02 -21.43
C GLY A 469 -11.68 12.24 -20.38
N PHE A 470 -12.55 11.25 -20.20
CA PHE A 470 -13.45 11.14 -19.05
C PHE A 470 -12.68 10.83 -17.77
N ASN A 471 -11.68 9.96 -17.88
CA ASN A 471 -10.70 9.67 -16.85
C ASN A 471 -9.31 9.64 -17.49
N ASP A 472 -8.33 10.24 -16.80
CA ASP A 472 -6.93 10.20 -17.19
C ASP A 472 -6.12 9.55 -16.06
N LEU A 473 -5.16 8.73 -16.46
CA LEU A 473 -4.10 8.26 -15.58
C LEU A 473 -3.19 9.45 -15.26
N PHE A 474 -2.83 9.63 -13.99
CA PHE A 474 -1.87 10.65 -13.58
C PHE A 474 -0.57 10.02 -13.08
N LEU A 475 0.53 10.73 -13.30
CA LEU A 475 1.81 10.50 -12.64
C LEU A 475 2.32 11.84 -12.09
N LEU A 476 2.66 11.85 -10.80
CA LEU A 476 3.18 13.00 -10.07
C LEU A 476 4.59 12.70 -9.58
N LYS A 477 5.45 13.70 -9.59
CA LYS A 477 6.75 13.67 -8.92
C LYS A 477 6.85 14.79 -7.89
N PHE A 478 7.40 14.46 -6.74
CA PHE A 478 7.68 15.38 -5.66
C PHE A 478 9.13 15.31 -5.23
N LYS A 479 9.64 16.43 -4.72
CA LYS A 479 10.98 16.60 -4.18
C LYS A 479 10.95 17.13 -2.76
#